data_AF-A0A2A2K768-F1
#
_entry.id   AF-A0A2A2K768-F1
#
_cell.length_a   1.000
_cell.length_b   1.000
_cell.length_c   1.000
_cell.angle_alpha   90.00
_cell.angle_beta   90.00
_cell.angle_gamma   90.00
#
_symmetry.space_group_name_H-M   'P 1'
#
loop_
_entity.id
_entity.type
_entity.pdbx_description
1 polymer ?
#
loop_
_entity_poly.entity_id
_entity_poly.type
_entity_poly.pdbx_seq_one_letter_code
_entity_poly.pdbx_strand_id
1 'polypeptide(L)'
;MWYNDMRLDHFSYTDDRRFPLRWVWNMTFYKDGGPIFFYTGNEGDLDGFIAATGMIFDLAPNFNAAIIFAEHRFYGKTQPFGNASYANVGNMGYLTSEQALADFADLLWELKTPNNRYNFTFPASTPIISFGGSYGGMLSAWFRIKYPHLITGQVVFLSLI
;
A
#
# COMPACT_ATOMS: atom_id res chain seq x y z
N MET A 1 -6.41 10.28 -0.56
CA MET A 1 -5.37 10.87 -1.43
C MET A 1 -5.24 10.01 -2.67
N TRP A 2 -4.67 10.59 -3.73
CA TRP A 2 -4.40 9.88 -4.98
C TRP A 2 -2.91 9.96 -5.29
N TYR A 3 -2.34 8.85 -5.73
CA TYR A 3 -1.02 8.79 -6.34
C TYR A 3 -1.22 8.56 -7.85
N ASN A 4 -1.12 9.63 -8.63
CA ASN A 4 -1.57 9.67 -10.03
C ASN A 4 -0.59 9.04 -11.02
N ASP A 5 0.61 8.70 -10.56
CA ASP A 5 1.73 8.27 -11.40
C ASP A 5 2.11 6.81 -11.16
N MET A 6 1.19 5.99 -10.65
CA MET A 6 1.44 4.56 -10.45
C MET A 6 1.59 3.86 -11.79
N ARG A 7 2.63 3.03 -11.95
CA ARG A 7 2.85 2.24 -13.17
C ARG A 7 1.78 1.19 -13.33
N LEU A 8 1.19 1.12 -14.54
CA LEU A 8 0.26 0.05 -14.85
C LEU A 8 0.95 -1.33 -14.79
N ASP A 9 2.14 -1.40 -15.37
CA ASP A 9 2.97 -2.60 -15.38
C ASP A 9 4.36 -2.30 -14.80
N HIS A 10 4.67 -2.91 -13.66
CA HIS A 10 5.98 -2.80 -13.03
C HIS A 10 7.03 -3.76 -13.62
N PHE A 11 6.59 -4.79 -14.35
CA PHE A 11 7.44 -5.87 -14.85
C PHE A 11 7.72 -5.79 -16.34
N SER A 12 7.19 -4.76 -17.02
CA SER A 12 7.53 -4.41 -18.39
C SER A 12 8.15 -3.02 -18.46
N TYR A 13 9.25 -2.90 -19.20
CA TYR A 13 9.89 -1.60 -19.48
C TYR A 13 9.30 -0.90 -20.71
N THR A 14 8.48 -1.58 -21.50
CA THR A 14 7.91 -1.03 -22.74
C THR A 14 6.57 -0.34 -22.53
N ASP A 15 5.95 -0.54 -21.36
CA ASP A 15 4.66 0.06 -21.02
C ASP A 15 4.85 1.26 -20.08
N ASP A 16 4.55 2.45 -20.59
CA ASP A 16 4.66 3.71 -19.87
C ASP A 16 3.31 4.19 -19.29
N ARG A 17 2.24 3.41 -19.45
CA ARG A 17 0.91 3.76 -18.94
C ARG A 17 0.92 3.88 -17.42
N ARG A 18 0.12 4.83 -16.91
CA ARG A 18 -0.04 5.13 -15.49
C ARG A 18 -1.51 5.15 -15.09
N PHE A 19 -1.78 4.91 -13.81
CA PHE A 19 -3.11 5.01 -13.25
C PHE A 19 -3.10 5.64 -11.84
N PRO A 20 -4.23 6.21 -11.38
CA PRO A 20 -4.32 6.76 -10.04
C PRO A 20 -4.56 5.66 -9.00
N LEU A 21 -3.64 5.52 -8.04
CA LEU A 21 -3.77 4.66 -6.87
C LEU A 21 -4.39 5.43 -5.70
N ARG A 22 -5.47 4.93 -5.11
CA ARG A 22 -6.06 5.51 -3.90
C ARG A 22 -5.26 5.06 -2.69
N TRP A 23 -4.97 6.00 -1.80
CA TRP A 23 -4.39 5.72 -0.50
C TRP A 23 -4.86 6.76 0.52
N VAL A 24 -4.78 6.42 1.80
CA VAL A 24 -5.07 7.34 2.89
C VAL A 24 -3.95 7.31 3.93
N TRP A 25 -3.88 8.38 4.70
CA TRP A 25 -2.87 8.56 5.73
C TRP A 25 -3.50 9.21 6.95
N ASN A 26 -2.94 8.92 8.11
CA ASN A 26 -3.27 9.55 9.36
C ASN A 26 -1.96 9.78 10.14
N MET A 27 -1.64 11.06 10.37
CA MET A 27 -0.43 11.49 11.08
C MET A 27 -0.72 11.98 12.49
N THR A 28 -1.94 11.86 13.00
CA THR A 28 -2.35 12.38 14.31
C THR A 28 -1.43 11.91 15.44
N PHE A 29 -0.89 10.70 15.34
CA PHE A 29 -0.03 10.10 16.36
C PHE A 29 1.46 10.13 16.00
N TYR A 30 1.80 10.51 14.77
CA TYR A 30 3.17 10.44 14.29
C TYR A 30 4.06 11.48 14.99
N LYS A 31 5.25 11.03 15.39
CA LYS A 31 6.34 11.91 15.82
C LYS A 31 7.61 11.52 15.09
N ASP A 32 8.52 12.47 14.95
CA ASP A 32 9.81 12.24 14.30
C ASP A 32 10.55 11.05 14.92
N GLY A 33 11.00 10.13 14.07
CA GLY A 33 11.61 8.87 14.47
C GLY A 33 10.64 7.71 14.68
N GLY A 34 9.32 7.95 14.64
CA GLY A 34 8.30 6.92 14.70
C GLY A 34 8.22 6.06 13.43
N PRO A 35 7.68 4.82 13.50
CA PRO A 35 7.51 3.95 12.35
C PRO A 35 6.33 4.37 11.46
N ILE A 36 6.27 3.81 10.26
CA ILE A 36 5.07 3.76 9.43
C ILE A 36 4.36 2.42 9.66
N PHE A 37 3.10 2.47 10.06
CA PHE A 37 2.19 1.34 10.03
C PHE A 37 1.47 1.36 8.68
N PHE A 38 1.82 0.42 7.82
CA PHE A 38 1.35 0.35 6.45
C PHE A 38 0.38 -0.80 6.27
N TYR A 39 -0.89 -0.51 6.00
CA TYR A 39 -1.88 -1.54 5.70
C TYR A 39 -1.86 -1.88 4.21
N THR A 40 -1.59 -3.15 3.90
CA THR A 40 -1.67 -3.70 2.55
C THR A 40 -3.14 -4.00 2.22
N GLY A 41 -3.82 -3.05 1.57
CA GLY A 41 -5.20 -3.23 1.13
C GLY A 41 -5.36 -4.48 0.27
N ASN A 42 -6.53 -5.12 0.41
CA ASN A 42 -6.82 -6.42 -0.19
C ASN A 42 -8.07 -6.32 -1.08
N GLU A 43 -8.90 -7.35 -1.17
CA GLU A 43 -9.95 -7.51 -2.20
C GLU A 43 -11.24 -6.73 -1.90
N GLY A 44 -11.13 -5.43 -1.64
CA GLY A 44 -12.30 -4.62 -1.31
C GLY A 44 -12.02 -3.12 -1.29
N ASP A 45 -13.07 -2.34 -1.00
CA ASP A 45 -12.93 -0.90 -0.82
C ASP A 45 -12.16 -0.58 0.47
N LEU A 46 -11.23 0.37 0.37
CA LEU A 46 -10.36 0.75 1.48
C LEU A 46 -11.14 1.24 2.72
N ASP A 47 -12.29 1.89 2.53
CA ASP A 47 -13.08 2.46 3.62
C ASP A 47 -13.58 1.37 4.59
N GLY A 48 -13.93 0.19 4.06
CA GLY A 48 -14.34 -0.95 4.88
C GLY A 48 -13.18 -1.47 5.74
N PHE A 49 -11.98 -1.56 5.19
CA PHE A 49 -10.80 -2.01 5.93
C PHE A 49 -10.34 -1.02 6.98
N ILE A 50 -10.45 0.29 6.71
CA ILE A 50 -10.15 1.34 7.70
C ILE A 50 -11.09 1.21 8.90
N ALA A 51 -12.39 1.03 8.68
CA ALA A 51 -13.37 0.88 9.74
C ALA A 51 -13.20 -0.41 10.56
N ALA A 52 -12.77 -1.50 9.92
CA ALA A 52 -12.62 -2.81 10.55
C ALA A 52 -11.27 -3.00 11.28
N THR A 53 -10.21 -2.28 10.88
CA THR A 53 -8.85 -2.50 11.41
C THR A 53 -8.56 -1.59 12.61
N GLY A 54 -9.36 -1.70 13.68
CA GLY A 54 -9.18 -0.88 14.89
C GLY A 54 -7.79 -1.01 15.52
N MET A 55 -7.20 -2.20 15.48
CA MET A 55 -5.91 -2.48 16.13
C MET A 55 -4.75 -1.61 15.63
N ILE A 56 -4.71 -1.23 14.34
CA ILE A 56 -3.64 -0.34 13.84
C ILE A 56 -3.73 1.05 14.47
N PHE A 57 -4.95 1.52 14.73
CA PHE A 57 -5.22 2.80 15.38
C PHE A 57 -4.98 2.73 16.89
N ASP A 58 -5.26 1.59 17.52
CA ASP A 58 -5.00 1.39 18.95
C ASP A 58 -3.49 1.31 19.26
N LEU A 59 -2.69 0.74 18.35
CA LEU A 59 -1.25 0.62 18.52
C LEU A 59 -0.49 1.90 18.15
N ALA A 60 -0.95 2.65 17.15
CA ALA A 60 -0.20 3.81 16.63
C ALA A 60 0.21 4.85 17.71
N PRO A 61 -0.63 5.21 18.71
CA PRO A 61 -0.23 6.12 19.79
C PRO A 61 0.96 5.60 20.61
N ASN A 62 1.03 4.28 20.86
CA ASN A 62 2.08 3.68 21.69
C ASN A 62 3.44 3.69 21.00
N PHE A 63 3.45 3.66 19.67
CA PHE A 63 4.67 3.66 18.86
C PHE A 63 4.98 5.03 18.21
N ASN A 64 4.12 6.03 18.43
CA ASN A 64 4.13 7.31 17.70
C ASN A 64 4.16 7.09 16.18
N ALA A 65 3.36 6.14 15.69
CA ALA A 65 3.40 5.69 14.32
C ALA A 65 2.55 6.57 13.39
N ALA A 66 3.03 6.76 12.16
CA ALA A 66 2.20 7.20 11.05
C ALA A 66 1.37 6.03 10.56
N ILE A 67 0.11 6.26 10.21
CA ILE A 67 -0.75 5.20 9.66
C ILE A 67 -0.97 5.49 8.18
N ILE A 68 -0.70 4.52 7.32
CA ILE A 68 -0.93 4.60 5.88
C ILE A 68 -1.71 3.36 5.45
N PHE A 69 -2.75 3.56 4.65
CA PHE A 69 -3.48 2.49 3.98
C PHE A 69 -3.39 2.71 2.47
N ALA A 70 -2.98 1.69 1.73
CA ALA A 70 -3.01 1.71 0.27
C ALA A 70 -4.11 0.79 -0.23
N GLU A 71 -4.95 1.26 -1.17
CA GLU A 71 -5.96 0.42 -1.81
C GLU A 71 -5.29 -0.51 -2.82
N HIS A 72 -5.82 -1.73 -2.97
CA HIS A 72 -5.29 -2.68 -3.93
C HIS A 72 -5.72 -2.29 -5.34
N ARG A 73 -4.82 -2.45 -6.34
CA ARG A 73 -5.19 -2.28 -7.75
C ARG A 73 -6.42 -3.12 -8.11
N PHE A 74 -7.31 -2.56 -8.93
CA PHE A 74 -8.60 -3.12 -9.35
C PHE A 74 -9.70 -3.14 -8.27
N TYR A 75 -9.43 -2.83 -7.01
CA TYR A 75 -10.45 -2.82 -5.95
C TYR A 75 -10.85 -1.41 -5.54
N GLY A 76 -12.06 -1.30 -4.99
CA GLY A 76 -12.63 -0.02 -4.57
C GLY A 76 -12.62 0.99 -5.70
N LYS A 77 -12.02 2.15 -5.45
CA LYS A 77 -11.94 3.26 -6.40
C LYS A 77 -10.67 3.21 -7.25
N THR A 78 -9.73 2.34 -6.94
CA THR A 78 -8.49 2.13 -7.68
C THR A 78 -8.75 1.21 -8.87
N GLN A 79 -9.03 1.82 -10.01
CA GLN A 79 -9.37 1.11 -11.25
C GLN A 79 -8.37 1.50 -12.35
N PRO A 80 -7.37 0.65 -12.68
CA PRO A 80 -6.33 1.02 -13.64
C PRO A 80 -6.84 1.39 -15.04
N PHE A 81 -7.99 0.84 -15.44
CA PHE A 81 -8.65 1.16 -16.70
C PHE A 81 -10.07 1.73 -16.49
N GLY A 82 -10.35 2.30 -15.31
CA GLY A 82 -11.69 2.76 -14.94
C GLY A 82 -12.72 1.65 -15.06
N ASN A 83 -13.88 1.95 -15.67
CA ASN A 83 -14.95 0.98 -15.90
C ASN A 83 -14.54 -0.19 -16.80
N ALA A 84 -13.45 -0.06 -17.57
CA ALA A 84 -12.95 -1.12 -18.44
C ALA A 84 -12.00 -2.10 -17.75
N SER A 85 -11.71 -1.92 -16.45
CA SER A 85 -10.73 -2.76 -15.73
C SER A 85 -11.07 -4.26 -15.78
N TYR A 86 -12.35 -4.59 -15.82
CA TYR A 86 -12.86 -5.96 -15.90
C TYR A 86 -13.44 -6.32 -17.28
N ALA A 87 -13.26 -5.46 -18.30
CA ALA A 87 -13.93 -5.64 -19.58
C ALA A 87 -13.35 -6.78 -20.43
N ASN A 88 -12.07 -7.14 -20.25
CA ASN A 88 -11.42 -8.21 -20.99
C ASN A 88 -10.21 -8.77 -20.23
N VAL A 89 -9.76 -9.96 -20.66
CA VAL A 89 -8.61 -10.67 -20.07
C VAL A 89 -7.30 -9.88 -20.18
N GLY A 90 -7.14 -9.08 -21.23
CA GLY A 90 -5.97 -8.22 -21.41
C GLY A 90 -5.84 -7.16 -20.31
N ASN A 91 -6.95 -6.53 -19.92
CA ASN A 91 -6.98 -5.57 -18.81
C ASN A 91 -6.86 -6.27 -17.45
N MET A 92 -7.51 -7.42 -17.29
CA MET A 92 -7.39 -8.20 -16.04
C MET A 92 -6.00 -8.82 -15.85
N GLY A 93 -5.19 -8.91 -16.91
CA GLY A 93 -3.82 -9.45 -16.84
C GLY A 93 -2.89 -8.68 -15.89
N TYR A 94 -3.21 -7.43 -15.55
CA TYR A 94 -2.44 -6.62 -14.60
C TYR A 94 -2.91 -6.77 -13.14
N LEU A 95 -3.94 -7.59 -12.89
CA LEU A 95 -4.43 -7.92 -11.55
C LEU A 95 -3.67 -9.14 -11.01
N THR A 96 -2.47 -8.90 -10.48
CA THR A 96 -1.67 -9.92 -9.78
C THR A 96 -1.18 -9.39 -8.44
N SER A 97 -0.84 -10.30 -7.53
CA SER A 97 -0.28 -9.94 -6.23
C SER A 97 1.10 -9.32 -6.37
N GLU A 98 1.92 -9.78 -7.32
CA GLU A 98 3.26 -9.21 -7.59
C GLU A 98 3.17 -7.73 -7.99
N GLN A 99 2.22 -7.40 -8.86
CA GLN A 99 1.97 -6.04 -9.29
C GLN A 99 1.45 -5.16 -8.15
N ALA A 100 0.57 -5.70 -7.30
CA ALA A 100 0.08 -4.98 -6.13
C ALA A 100 1.18 -4.72 -5.09
N LEU A 101 2.07 -5.69 -4.87
CA LEU A 101 3.24 -5.50 -4.00
C LEU A 101 4.19 -4.44 -4.55
N ALA A 102 4.38 -4.40 -5.88
CA ALA A 102 5.16 -3.37 -6.53
C ALA A 102 4.50 -1.98 -6.40
N ASP A 103 3.16 -1.89 -6.48
CA ASP A 103 2.45 -0.64 -6.20
C ASP A 103 2.73 -0.12 -4.78
N PHE A 104 2.64 -0.99 -3.79
CA PHE A 104 2.91 -0.62 -2.41
C PHE A 104 4.37 -0.17 -2.21
N ALA A 105 5.32 -0.85 -2.88
CA ALA A 105 6.72 -0.47 -2.85
C ALA A 105 6.95 0.91 -3.46
N ASP A 106 6.37 1.18 -4.63
CA ASP A 106 6.51 2.45 -5.36
C ASP A 106 5.90 3.62 -4.55
N LEU A 107 4.71 3.41 -3.97
CA LEU A 107 4.10 4.40 -3.08
C LEU A 107 4.98 4.72 -1.86
N LEU A 108 5.50 3.69 -1.19
CA LEU A 108 6.37 3.90 -0.02
C LEU A 108 7.71 4.55 -0.39
N TRP A 109 8.23 4.24 -1.57
CA TRP A 109 9.42 4.89 -2.11
C TRP A 109 9.18 6.38 -2.38
N GLU A 110 8.06 6.74 -3.01
CA GLU A 110 7.67 8.14 -3.22
C GLU A 110 7.56 8.88 -1.88
N LEU A 111 6.91 8.28 -0.87
CA LEU A 111 6.74 8.90 0.44
C LEU A 111 8.05 9.10 1.22
N LYS A 112 9.10 8.35 0.88
CA LYS A 112 10.47 8.51 1.42
C LYS A 112 11.38 9.38 0.55
N THR A 113 10.95 9.75 -0.64
CA THR A 113 11.75 10.57 -1.56
C THR A 113 11.70 12.04 -1.15
N PRO A 114 12.85 12.74 -0.99
CA PRO A 114 12.88 14.17 -0.71
C PRO A 114 12.22 14.98 -1.83
N ASN A 115 11.48 16.03 -1.46
CA ASN A 115 10.73 16.86 -2.41
C ASN A 115 9.75 16.06 -3.27
N ASN A 116 9.17 15.01 -2.70
CA ASN A 116 8.09 14.25 -3.34
C ASN A 116 6.86 15.14 -3.57
N ARG A 117 5.85 14.58 -4.24
CA ARG A 117 4.63 15.32 -4.60
C ARG A 117 3.72 15.65 -3.41
N TYR A 118 4.05 15.13 -2.24
CA TYR A 118 3.35 15.37 -0.99
C TYR A 118 4.19 16.36 -0.17
N ASN A 119 3.57 17.33 0.50
CA ASN A 119 4.29 18.33 1.29
C ASN A 119 4.93 17.74 2.57
N PHE A 120 5.23 16.44 2.59
CA PHE A 120 5.88 15.72 3.67
C PHE A 120 6.71 14.57 3.11
N THR A 121 7.81 14.26 3.78
CA THR A 121 8.69 13.15 3.42
C THR A 121 9.11 12.43 4.69
N PHE A 122 9.07 11.09 4.66
CA PHE A 122 9.65 10.29 5.72
C PHE A 122 11.15 10.11 5.51
N PRO A 123 11.97 10.18 6.56
CA PRO A 123 13.37 9.78 6.49
C PRO A 123 13.54 8.38 5.87
N ALA A 124 14.60 8.18 5.08
CA ALA A 124 14.88 6.88 4.46
C ALA A 124 15.01 5.76 5.52
N SER A 125 15.53 6.09 6.70
CA SER A 125 15.70 5.21 7.86
C SER A 125 14.40 4.88 8.60
N THR A 126 13.28 5.53 8.30
CA THR A 126 12.01 5.28 8.98
C THR A 126 11.58 3.82 8.83
N PRO A 127 11.41 3.07 9.93
CA PRO A 127 10.99 1.68 9.86
C PRO A 127 9.54 1.57 9.37
N ILE A 128 9.26 0.53 8.59
CA ILE A 128 7.92 0.26 8.04
C ILE A 128 7.45 -1.09 8.55
N ILE A 129 6.29 -1.11 9.19
CA ILE A 129 5.63 -2.33 9.64
C ILE A 129 4.38 -2.54 8.79
N SER A 130 4.34 -3.64 8.04
CA SER A 130 3.18 -3.96 7.20
C SER A 130 2.09 -4.68 8.01
N PHE A 131 0.84 -4.32 7.79
CA PHE A 131 -0.34 -4.90 8.41
C PHE A 131 -1.28 -5.43 7.34
N GLY A 132 -1.91 -6.57 7.60
CA GLY A 132 -2.97 -7.07 6.73
C GLY A 132 -3.73 -8.25 7.31
N GLY A 133 -4.97 -8.41 6.89
CA GLY A 133 -5.85 -9.53 7.26
C GLY A 133 -6.28 -10.35 6.05
N SER A 134 -6.51 -11.66 6.21
CA SER A 134 -6.89 -12.56 5.11
C SER A 134 -5.84 -12.53 3.98
N TYR A 135 -6.23 -12.28 2.73
CA TYR A 135 -5.30 -12.02 1.62
C TYR A 135 -4.43 -10.80 1.85
N GLY A 136 -4.93 -9.75 2.51
CA GLY A 136 -4.08 -8.64 2.96
C GLY A 136 -2.97 -9.13 3.89
N GLY A 137 -3.25 -10.16 4.70
CA GLY A 137 -2.26 -10.82 5.54
C GLY A 137 -1.19 -11.55 4.71
N MET A 138 -1.61 -12.27 3.67
CA MET A 138 -0.70 -12.91 2.71
C MET A 138 0.15 -11.87 1.99
N LEU A 139 -0.44 -10.76 1.53
CA LEU A 139 0.26 -9.63 0.93
C LEU A 139 1.29 -9.04 1.90
N SER A 140 0.92 -8.74 3.14
CA SER A 140 1.85 -8.24 4.16
C SER A 140 3.03 -9.20 4.37
N ALA A 141 2.79 -10.51 4.39
CA ALA A 141 3.85 -11.50 4.50
C ALA A 141 4.77 -11.55 3.29
N TRP A 142 4.20 -11.63 2.08
CA TRP A 142 4.98 -11.60 0.85
C TRP A 142 5.72 -10.29 0.66
N PHE A 143 5.15 -9.18 1.14
CA PHE A 143 5.76 -7.87 1.02
C PHE A 143 7.07 -7.81 1.80
N ARG A 144 7.08 -8.32 3.04
CA ARG A 144 8.31 -8.45 3.82
C ARG A 144 9.30 -9.42 3.21
N ILE A 145 8.85 -10.55 2.65
CA ILE A 145 9.73 -11.55 2.02
C ILE A 145 10.41 -10.98 0.75
N LYS A 146 9.65 -10.28 -0.09
CA LYS A 146 10.11 -9.80 -1.41
C LYS A 146 10.78 -8.43 -1.33
N TYR A 147 10.36 -7.56 -0.41
CA TYR A 147 10.90 -6.21 -0.22
C TYR A 147 11.44 -6.01 1.20
N PRO A 148 12.36 -6.86 1.68
CA PRO A 148 12.87 -6.77 3.05
C PRO A 148 13.71 -5.51 3.32
N HIS A 149 14.14 -4.82 2.27
CA HIS A 149 14.85 -3.55 2.33
C HIS A 149 13.91 -2.36 2.60
N LEU A 150 12.61 -2.49 2.32
CA LEU A 150 11.59 -1.48 2.64
C LEU A 150 10.88 -1.81 3.95
N ILE A 151 10.43 -3.06 4.10
CA ILE A 151 9.57 -3.49 5.21
C ILE A 151 10.42 -4.05 6.33
N THR A 152 10.41 -3.40 7.49
CA THR A 152 11.17 -3.81 8.69
C THR A 152 10.54 -5.03 9.37
N GLY A 153 9.22 -5.08 9.42
CA GLY A 153 8.46 -6.17 10.05
C GLY A 153 7.04 -6.26 9.52
N GLN A 154 6.34 -7.34 9.87
CA GLN A 154 4.97 -7.60 9.43
C GLN A 154 4.10 -8.04 10.59
N VAL A 155 2.82 -7.70 10.54
CA VAL A 155 1.76 -8.23 11.39
C VAL A 155 0.66 -8.76 10.49
N VAL A 156 0.27 -10.01 10.73
CA VAL A 156 -0.60 -10.78 9.85
C VAL A 156 -1.78 -11.33 10.66
N PHE A 157 -3.00 -11.12 10.18
CA PHE A 157 -4.23 -11.63 10.78
C PHE A 157 -4.92 -12.62 9.85
N LEU A 158 -5.36 -13.77 10.38
CA LEU A 158 -6.25 -14.70 9.67
C LEU A 158 -5.79 -15.05 8.23
N SER A 159 -4.49 -15.24 8.02
CA SER A 159 -3.94 -15.71 6.74
C SER A 159 -3.83 -17.23 6.74
N LEU A 160 -4.26 -17.88 5.64
CA LEU A 160 -3.93 -19.28 5.38
C LEU A 160 -2.45 -19.34 4.93
N ILE A 161 -1.54 -19.52 5.88
CA ILE A 161 -0.12 -19.81 5.65
C ILE A 161 0.17 -21.26 6.02
#